data_AF-A0A933V764-F1
#
_entry.id   AF-A0A933V764-F1
#
_cell.length_a   1.000
_cell.length_b   1.000
_cell.length_c   1.000
_cell.angle_alpha   90.00
_cell.angle_beta   90.00
_cell.angle_gamma   90.00
#
_symmetry.space_group_name_H-M   'P 1'
#
loop_
_entity.id
_entity.type
_entity.pdbx_description
1 polymer ?
#
loop_
_entity_poly.entity_id
_entity_poly.type
_entity_poly.pdbx_seq_one_letter_code
_entity_poly.pdbx_strand_id
1 'polypeptide(L)' 'MSEIVLESVLTCPHCGFAKQETMPTDACQFFYECSNCKTLLRPAPGDCCVFCSFGSVKCPPIQQQRGCCA' A
#
# COMPACT_ATOMS: atom_id res chain seq x y z
N MET A 1 10.64 12.18 16.65
CA MET A 1 9.96 10.88 16.50
C MET A 1 9.45 10.83 15.08
N SER A 2 9.82 9.82 14.29
CA SER A 2 9.34 9.74 12.90
C SER A 2 7.86 9.38 12.92
N GLU A 3 7.00 10.35 12.67
CA GLU A 3 5.55 10.14 12.55
C GLU A 3 5.31 9.31 11.29
N ILE A 4 4.83 8.07 11.48
CA ILE A 4 4.49 7.18 10.37
C ILE A 4 3.10 7.57 9.92
N VAL A 5 2.97 7.94 8.66
CA VAL A 5 1.68 8.18 8.04
C VAL A 5 1.09 6.83 7.67
N LEU A 6 0.05 6.41 8.39
CA LEU A 6 -0.66 5.15 8.10
C LEU A 6 -1.75 5.34 7.06
N GLU A 7 -2.20 6.57 6.83
CA GLU A 7 -3.23 6.84 5.84
C GLU A 7 -2.61 6.95 4.45
N SER A 8 -3.06 6.11 3.52
CA SER A 8 -2.62 6.15 2.13
C SER A 8 -3.82 6.00 1.21
N VAL A 9 -3.94 6.91 0.24
CA VAL A 9 -4.91 6.77 -0.83
C VAL A 9 -4.41 5.72 -1.81
N LEU A 10 -5.08 4.58 -1.84
CA LEU A 10 -4.79 3.50 -2.76
C LEU A 10 -5.63 3.66 -4.03
N THR A 11 -4.96 3.77 -5.17
CA THR A 11 -5.60 3.99 -6.47
C THR A 11 -5.58 2.71 -7.29
N CYS A 12 -6.73 2.19 -7.65
CA CYS A 12 -6.85 0.99 -8.46
C CYS A 12 -6.40 1.28 -9.91
N PRO A 13 -5.37 0.58 -10.44
CA PRO A 13 -4.92 0.78 -11.82
C PRO A 13 -5.91 0.24 -12.87
N HIS A 14 -6.86 -0.61 -12.47
CA HIS A 14 -7.83 -1.21 -13.41
C HIS A 14 -9.06 -0.34 -13.66
N CYS A 15 -9.56 0.36 -12.63
CA CYS A 15 -10.77 1.18 -12.73
C CYS A 15 -10.57 2.66 -12.38
N GLY A 16 -9.37 3.05 -11.94
CA GLY A 16 -9.06 4.42 -11.50
C GLY A 16 -9.66 4.81 -10.15
N PHE A 17 -10.33 3.89 -9.45
CA PHE A 17 -10.94 4.17 -8.16
C PHE A 17 -9.88 4.39 -7.08
N ALA A 18 -9.91 5.55 -6.44
CA ALA A 18 -9.05 5.90 -5.33
C ALA A 18 -9.81 5.79 -4.01
N LYS A 19 -9.21 5.14 -3.02
CA LYS A 19 -9.79 5.00 -1.69
C LYS A 19 -8.73 5.23 -0.63
N GLN A 20 -9.07 6.03 0.37
CA GLN A 20 -8.22 6.19 1.54
C GLN A 20 -8.29 4.90 2.39
N GLU A 21 -7.14 4.28 2.58
CA GLU A 21 -6.98 3.05 3.34
C GLU A 21 -5.93 3.28 4.43
N THR A 22 -6.16 2.67 5.59
CA THR A 22 -5.20 2.71 6.69
C THR A 22 -4.26 1.52 6.57
N MET A 23 -2.98 1.81 6.37
CA MET A 23 -1.92 0.82 6.29
C MET A 23 -1.77 0.11 7.63
N PRO A 24 -1.85 -1.24 7.65
CA PRO A 24 -1.54 -2.01 8.84
C PRO A 24 -0.08 -1.80 9.24
N THR A 25 0.18 -1.63 10.54
CA THR A 25 1.55 -1.54 11.09
C THR A 25 2.14 -2.90 11.43
N ASP A 26 1.29 -3.92 11.50
CA ASP A 26 1.60 -5.29 11.95
C ASP A 26 1.82 -6.26 10.78
N ALA A 27 1.45 -5.90 9.55
CA ALA A 27 1.60 -6.75 8.38
C ALA A 27 1.80 -5.98 7.07
N CYS A 28 2.48 -6.61 6.10
CA CYS A 28 2.57 -6.09 4.73
C CYS A 28 1.34 -6.50 3.91
N GLN A 29 0.61 -5.52 3.37
CA GLN A 29 -0.53 -5.77 2.49
C GLN A 29 -0.06 -6.08 1.06
N PHE A 30 0.20 -7.37 0.79
CA PHE A 30 0.62 -7.82 -0.55
C PHE A 30 -0.55 -7.94 -1.52
N PHE A 31 -1.75 -8.17 -1.02
CA PHE A 31 -2.96 -8.28 -1.82
C PHE A 31 -3.97 -7.25 -1.35
N TYR A 32 -4.60 -6.56 -2.29
CA TYR A 32 -5.70 -5.64 -2.01
C TYR A 32 -6.83 -5.89 -2.99
N GLU A 33 -8.02 -6.17 -2.48
CA GLU A 33 -9.22 -6.26 -3.30
C GLU A 33 -9.84 -4.87 -3.46
N CYS A 34 -9.93 -4.40 -4.69
CA CYS A 34 -10.57 -3.11 -4.97
C CYS A 34 -12.06 -3.17 -4.59
N SER A 35 -12.52 -2.27 -3.71
CA SER A 35 -13.93 -2.25 -3.29
C SER A 35 -14.91 -1.93 -4.43
N ASN A 36 -14.42 -1.29 -5.52
CA ASN A 36 -15.24 -0.91 -6.67
C ASN A 36 -15.34 -2.05 -7.71
N CYS A 37 -14.22 -2.48 -8.27
CA CYS A 37 -14.21 -3.50 -9.33
C CYS A 37 -13.95 -4.93 -8.84
N LYS A 38 -13.74 -5.14 -7.53
CA LYS A 38 -13.38 -6.43 -6.90
C LYS A 38 -12.15 -7.10 -7.49
N THR A 39 -11.32 -6.35 -8.20
CA THR A 39 -10.06 -6.86 -8.75
C THR A 39 -9.04 -6.97 -7.63
N LEU A 40 -8.37 -8.12 -7.59
CA LEU A 40 -7.34 -8.42 -6.61
C LEU A 40 -5.99 -7.89 -7.12
N LEU A 41 -5.59 -6.75 -6.56
CA LEU A 41 -4.36 -6.05 -6.88
C LEU A 41 -3.17 -6.73 -6.20
N ARG A 42 -2.03 -6.71 -6.88
CA ARG A 42 -0.72 -7.17 -6.39
C ARG A 42 0.31 -6.09 -6.64
N PRO A 43 1.34 -5.93 -5.78
CA PRO A 43 2.42 -4.99 -6.02
C PRO A 43 3.09 -5.23 -7.36
N ALA A 44 3.57 -4.14 -7.93
CA ALA A 44 4.42 -4.17 -9.11
C ALA A 44 5.75 -4.87 -8.79
N PRO A 45 6.40 -5.49 -9.79
CA PRO A 45 7.73 -6.07 -9.61
C PRO A 45 8.72 -5.01 -9.09
N GLY A 46 9.34 -5.27 -7.95
CA GLY A 46 10.28 -4.35 -7.29
C GLY A 46 9.69 -3.56 -6.12
N ASP A 47 8.38 -3.61 -5.90
CA ASP A 47 7.72 -3.03 -4.73
C ASP A 47 7.36 -4.11 -3.69
N CYS A 48 7.41 -3.75 -2.40
CA CYS A 48 7.15 -4.72 -1.34
C CYS A 48 5.67 -4.92 -0.98
N CYS A 49 4.77 -3.98 -1.32
CA CYS A 49 3.33 -4.10 -1.02
C CYS A 49 2.48 -3.21 -1.95
N VAL A 50 1.16 -3.42 -1.97
CA VAL A 50 0.22 -2.68 -2.82
C VAL A 50 0.26 -1.16 -2.61
N PHE A 51 0.57 -0.71 -1.39
CA PHE A 51 0.74 0.71 -1.08
C PHE A 51 2.00 1.31 -1.70
N CYS A 52 3.07 0.53 -1.86
CA CYS A 52 4.28 1.04 -2.52
C CYS A 52 4.06 1.26 -4.01
N SER A 53 3.25 0.40 -4.65
CA SER A 53 2.96 0.46 -6.08
C SER A 53 1.83 1.43 -6.42
N PHE A 54 0.75 1.42 -5.63
CA PHE A 54 -0.50 2.11 -5.96
C PHE A 54 -0.97 3.10 -4.89
N GLY A 55 -0.27 3.18 -3.77
CA GLY A 55 -0.56 4.11 -2.70
C GLY A 55 0.10 5.47 -2.90
N SER A 56 -0.57 6.52 -2.45
CA SER A 56 0.00 7.88 -2.37
C SER A 56 1.18 7.99 -1.40
N VAL A 57 1.16 7.19 -0.33
CA VAL A 57 2.18 7.15 0.72
C VAL A 57 2.78 5.74 0.77
N LYS A 58 4.11 5.67 0.87
CA LYS A 58 4.89 4.42 0.95
C LYS A 58 4.60 3.67 2.26
N CYS A 59 4.88 2.36 2.29
CA CYS A 59 4.57 1.53 3.45
C CYS A 59 5.36 1.92 4.71
N PRO A 60 4.85 1.58 5.92
CA PRO A 60 5.51 1.91 7.18
C PRO A 60 6.98 1.48 7.28
N PRO A 61 7.40 0.27 6.83
CA PRO A 61 8.82 -0.12 6.85
C PRO A 61 9.71 0.86 6.07
N ILE A 62 9.30 1.27 4.86
CA ILE A 62 10.05 2.22 4.04
C ILE A 62 10.12 3.60 4.71
N GLN A 63 9.02 4.08 5.29
CA GLN A 63 9.01 5.37 6.03
C GLN A 63 9.94 5.33 7.25
N GLN A 64 10.01 4.19 7.93
CA GLN A 64 10.90 3.97 9.07
C GLN A 64 12.36 3.72 8.68
N GLN A 65 12.69 3.71 7.38
CA GLN A 65 13.99 3.28 6.86
C GLN A 65 14.42 1.90 7.36
N ARG A 66 13.45 1.06 7.75
CA ARG A 66 13.66 -0.35 8.03
C ARG A 66 13.48 -1.08 6.71
N GLY A 67 14.49 -1.81 6.25
CA GLY A 67 14.42 -2.57 5.00
C GLY A 67 13.09 -3.35 4.92
N CYS A 68 12.40 -3.26 3.78
CA CYS A 68 11.10 -3.91 3.60
C CYS A 68 11.34 -5.41 3.37
N CYS A 69 10.92 -6.25 4.32
CA CYS A 69 10.94 -7.72 4.28
C CYS A 69 12.36 -8.33 4.20
N ALA A 70 12.89 -8.77 5.35
CA ALA A 70 13.95 -9.79 5.44
C ALA A 70 13.32 -11.14 5.77
#